data_AF-S3K2N7-F1
#
_entry.id   AF-S3K2N7-F1
#
_cell.length_a   1.000
_cell.length_b   1.000
_cell.length_c   1.000
_cell.angle_alpha   90.00
_cell.angle_beta   90.00
_cell.angle_gamma   90.00
#
_symmetry.space_group_name_H-M   'P 1'
#
loop_
_entity.id
_entity.type
_entity.pdbx_description
1 polymer ?
#
loop_
_entity_poly.entity_id
_entity_poly.type
_entity_poly.pdbx_seq_one_letter_code
_entity_poly.pdbx_strand_id
1 'polypeptide(L)'
;MTHTAEKLTAEKVAEIRAKGINFDDIPELTEEDFARGHFKYWKPMKKAVTFRIDIDNLAWLQSRGAKGYQKRMNSVLRWARQNGCPLKQM
;
A
#
# COMPACT_ATOMS: atom_id res chain seq x y z
N MET A 1 1.63 5.98 -33.89
CA MET A 1 2.96 6.63 -34.00
C MET A 1 3.91 5.88 -33.10
N THR A 2 4.89 5.17 -33.66
CA THR A 2 5.91 4.44 -32.90
C THR A 2 6.90 5.44 -32.32
N HIS A 3 6.93 5.60 -31.00
CA HIS A 3 8.01 6.37 -30.35
C HIS A 3 9.26 5.51 -30.31
N THR A 4 10.15 5.71 -31.29
CA THR A 4 11.53 5.21 -31.22
C THR A 4 12.24 6.09 -30.19
N ALA A 5 12.55 5.55 -29.02
CA ALA A 5 13.35 6.26 -28.03
C ALA A 5 14.78 6.42 -28.56
N GLU A 6 15.16 7.65 -28.94
CA GLU A 6 16.54 7.98 -29.30
C GLU A 6 17.46 7.78 -28.09
N LYS A 7 18.56 7.04 -28.29
CA LYS A 7 19.54 6.80 -27.23
C LYS A 7 20.38 8.06 -27.03
N LEU A 8 20.47 8.54 -25.79
CA LEU A 8 21.35 9.67 -25.46
C LEU A 8 22.82 9.30 -25.69
N THR A 9 23.56 10.18 -26.37
CA THR A 9 25.02 10.10 -26.53
C THR A 9 25.72 10.56 -25.25
N ALA A 10 26.95 10.09 -25.02
CA ALA A 10 27.72 10.44 -23.81
C ALA A 10 27.93 11.95 -23.64
N GLU A 11 28.09 12.68 -24.74
CA GLU A 11 28.23 14.14 -24.77
C GLU A 11 26.96 14.84 -24.27
N LYS A 12 25.77 14.40 -24.73
CA LYS A 12 24.48 14.94 -24.27
C LYS A 12 24.24 14.66 -22.79
N VAL A 13 24.67 13.50 -22.29
CA VAL A 13 24.59 13.18 -20.85
C VAL A 13 25.50 14.10 -20.03
N ALA A 14 26.71 14.40 -20.53
CA ALA A 14 27.63 15.32 -19.87
C ALA A 14 27.06 16.75 -19.82
N GLU A 15 26.43 17.21 -20.90
CA GLU A 15 25.77 18.52 -20.96
C GLU A 15 24.59 18.63 -19.97
N ILE A 16 23.75 17.59 -19.87
CA ILE A 16 22.63 17.54 -18.92
C ILE A 16 23.15 17.59 -17.47
N ARG A 17 24.23 16.86 -17.16
CA ARG A 17 24.85 16.90 -15.82
C ARG A 17 25.46 18.27 -15.52
N ALA A 18 26.07 18.92 -16.51
CA ALA A 18 26.67 20.23 -16.35
C ALA A 18 25.64 21.34 -16.04
N LYS A 19 24.39 21.17 -16.49
CA LYS A 19 23.28 22.10 -16.20
C LYS A 19 22.81 22.07 -14.74
N GLY A 20 23.21 21.06 -13.96
CA GLY A 20 22.75 20.88 -12.59
C GLY A 20 21.27 20.50 -12.51
N ILE A 21 20.85 19.95 -11.37
CA ILE A 21 19.44 19.67 -11.09
C ILE A 21 18.93 20.79 -10.19
N ASN A 22 17.89 21.49 -10.63
CA ASN A 22 17.21 22.48 -9.79
C ASN A 22 16.23 21.76 -8.85
N PHE A 23 16.24 22.14 -7.57
CA PHE A 23 15.36 21.62 -6.52
C PHE A 23 14.51 22.73 -5.85
N ASP A 24 14.53 23.97 -6.36
CA ASP A 24 13.82 25.12 -5.76
C ASP A 24 12.29 24.91 -5.65
N ASP A 25 11.73 24.04 -6.50
CA ASP A 25 10.30 23.75 -6.59
C ASP A 25 9.84 22.58 -5.70
N ILE A 26 10.76 21.84 -5.08
CA ILE A 26 10.45 20.63 -4.31
C ILE A 26 11.03 20.76 -2.90
N PRO A 27 10.17 20.81 -1.86
CA PRO A 27 10.67 20.84 -0.48
C PRO A 27 11.41 19.54 -0.15
N GLU A 28 12.46 19.64 0.68
CA GLU A 28 13.17 18.47 1.18
C GLU A 28 12.24 17.55 1.98
N LEU A 29 12.30 16.26 1.69
CA LEU A 29 11.48 15.26 2.36
C LEU A 29 11.99 15.07 3.79
N THR A 30 11.23 15.54 4.77
CA THR A 30 11.55 15.31 6.18
C THR A 30 11.16 13.89 6.62
N GLU A 31 11.79 13.41 7.69
CA GLU A 31 11.50 12.10 8.28
C GLU A 31 10.03 12.01 8.77
N GLU A 32 9.47 13.14 9.21
CA GLU A 32 8.07 13.27 9.62
C GLU A 32 7.09 13.21 8.44
N ASP A 33 7.46 13.75 7.28
CA ASP A 33 6.69 13.63 6.05
C ASP A 33 6.73 12.21 5.50
N PHE A 34 7.88 11.54 5.62
CA PHE A 34 8.02 10.13 5.25
C PHE A 34 7.18 9.22 6.16
N ALA A 35 7.18 9.47 7.48
CA ALA A 35 6.37 8.71 8.44
C ALA A 35 4.86 8.88 8.22
N ARG A 36 4.41 10.06 7.78
CA ARG A 36 3.01 10.34 7.40
C ARG A 36 2.68 9.90 5.97
N GLY A 37 3.68 9.46 5.21
CA GLY A 37 3.56 9.02 3.83
C GLY A 37 2.62 7.82 3.69
N HIS A 38 1.43 8.05 3.15
CA HIS A 38 0.56 6.98 2.71
C HIS A 38 1.03 6.46 1.35
N PHE A 39 1.82 5.38 1.36
CA PHE A 39 2.20 4.69 0.13
C PHE A 39 0.95 4.17 -0.60
N LYS A 40 0.52 4.87 -1.65
CA LYS A 40 -0.67 4.57 -2.47
C LYS A 40 -0.75 3.11 -2.93
N TYR A 41 0.40 2.45 -3.09
CA TYR A 41 0.51 1.07 -3.57
C TYR A 41 0.94 0.05 -2.51
N TRP A 42 1.20 0.49 -1.27
CA TRP A 42 1.59 -0.45 -0.23
C TRP A 42 0.40 -1.29 0.18
N LYS A 43 0.53 -2.61 -0.03
CA LYS A 43 -0.43 -3.61 0.43
C LYS A 43 0.23 -4.39 1.56
N PRO A 44 -0.38 -4.45 2.76
CA PRO A 44 0.12 -5.29 3.82
C PRO A 44 0.27 -6.73 3.33
N MET A 45 1.39 -7.36 3.67
CA MET A 45 1.62 -8.78 3.39
C MET A 45 0.53 -9.63 4.06
N LYS A 46 -0.03 -10.57 3.30
CA LYS A 46 -1.04 -11.51 3.81
C LYS A 46 -0.39 -12.87 3.97
N LYS A 47 -0.55 -13.50 5.13
CA LYS A 47 -0.20 -14.90 5.35
C LYS A 47 -1.46 -15.75 5.19
N ALA A 48 -1.38 -16.80 4.37
CA ALA A 48 -2.45 -17.78 4.29
C ALA A 48 -2.43 -18.60 5.59
N VAL A 49 -3.54 -18.56 6.33
CA VAL A 49 -3.73 -19.33 7.56
C VAL A 49 -5.04 -20.11 7.42
N THR A 50 -5.03 -21.37 7.86
CA THR A 50 -6.22 -22.22 7.89
C THR A 50 -6.76 -22.25 9.32
N PHE A 51 -7.99 -21.81 9.49
CA PHE A 51 -8.69 -21.83 10.78
C PHE A 51 -10.18 -22.06 10.56
N ARG A 52 -10.89 -22.48 11.62
CA ARG A 52 -12.34 -22.64 11.59
C ARG A 52 -13.00 -21.34 12.05
N ILE A 53 -14.10 -20.99 11.39
CA ILE A 53 -14.95 -19.83 11.70
C ILE A 53 -16.34 -20.36 11.96
N ASP A 54 -17.05 -19.78 12.92
CA ASP A 54 -18.44 -20.12 13.18
C ASP A 54 -19.33 -19.83 11.95
N ILE A 55 -20.36 -20.64 11.77
CA ILE A 55 -21.19 -20.63 10.55
C ILE A 55 -21.98 -19.32 10.45
N ASP A 56 -22.46 -18.78 11.58
CA ASP A 56 -23.17 -17.51 11.68
C ASP A 56 -22.27 -16.34 11.27
N ASN A 57 -21.03 -16.32 11.74
CA ASN A 57 -20.02 -15.32 11.38
C ASN A 57 -19.66 -15.40 9.89
N LEU A 58 -19.54 -16.62 9.34
CA LEU A 58 -19.32 -16.81 7.92
C LEU A 58 -20.50 -16.30 7.09
N ALA A 59 -21.73 -16.63 7.48
CA ALA A 59 -22.95 -16.17 6.81
C ALA A 59 -23.08 -14.64 6.87
N TRP A 60 -22.81 -14.03 8.03
CA TRP A 60 -22.78 -12.57 8.18
C TRP A 60 -21.73 -11.93 7.27
N LEU A 61 -20.51 -12.46 7.25
CA LEU A 61 -19.46 -11.98 6.35
C LEU A 61 -19.88 -12.10 4.89
N GLN A 62 -20.59 -13.16 4.50
CA GLN A 62 -21.06 -13.42 3.14
C GLN A 62 -22.38 -12.71 2.75
N SER A 63 -23.05 -12.04 3.69
CA SER A 63 -24.33 -11.34 3.46
C SER A 63 -24.30 -10.34 2.29
N ARG A 64 -23.14 -9.70 2.06
CA ARG A 64 -22.91 -8.78 0.94
C ARG A 64 -22.27 -9.45 -0.29
N GLY A 65 -22.43 -10.77 -0.41
CA GLY A 65 -21.93 -11.61 -1.48
C GLY A 65 -20.79 -12.54 -1.04
N ALA A 66 -20.73 -13.73 -1.63
CA ALA A 66 -19.71 -14.74 -1.33
C ALA A 66 -18.29 -14.30 -1.74
N LYS A 67 -18.15 -13.50 -2.81
CA LYS A 67 -16.83 -13.02 -3.26
C LYS A 67 -16.29 -11.95 -2.30
N GLY A 68 -15.04 -12.11 -1.85
CA GLY A 68 -14.34 -11.09 -1.08
C GLY A 68 -14.61 -11.09 0.44
N TYR A 69 -15.29 -12.11 0.98
CA TYR A 69 -15.50 -12.23 2.43
C TYR A 69 -14.17 -12.22 3.22
N GLN A 70 -13.11 -12.83 2.67
CA GLN A 70 -11.76 -12.79 3.28
C GLN A 70 -11.21 -11.37 3.42
N LYS A 71 -11.50 -10.48 2.46
CA LYS A 71 -11.09 -9.06 2.53
C LYS A 71 -11.91 -8.34 3.61
N ARG A 72 -13.21 -8.61 3.72
CA ARG A 72 -14.07 -8.05 4.78
C ARG A 72 -13.62 -8.51 6.16
N MET A 73 -13.32 -9.80 6.30
CA MET A 73 -12.80 -10.38 7.54
C MET A 73 -11.54 -9.65 8.01
N ASN A 74 -10.57 -9.43 7.13
CA ASN A 74 -9.38 -8.65 7.48
C ASN A 74 -9.69 -7.19 7.86
N SER A 75 -10.68 -6.56 7.22
CA SER A 75 -11.12 -5.22 7.60
C SER A 75 -11.76 -5.19 9.00
N VAL A 76 -12.60 -6.17 9.32
CA VAL A 76 -13.25 -6.31 10.63
C VAL A 76 -12.19 -6.52 11.72
N LEU A 77 -11.23 -7.42 11.50
CA LEU A 77 -10.13 -7.65 12.44
C LEU A 77 -9.29 -6.38 12.65
N ARG A 78 -9.03 -5.62 11.59
CA ARG A 78 -8.30 -4.35 11.70
C ARG A 78 -9.09 -3.32 12.49
N TRP A 79 -10.39 -3.20 12.22
CA TRP A 79 -11.28 -2.30 12.96
C TRP A 79 -11.33 -2.68 14.44
N ALA A 80 -11.51 -3.97 14.75
CA ALA A 80 -11.53 -4.48 16.11
C ALA A 80 -10.22 -4.14 16.86
N ARG A 81 -9.06 -4.35 16.23
CA ARG A 81 -7.75 -3.99 16.78
C ARG A 81 -7.61 -2.48 17.06
N GLN A 82 -8.17 -1.62 16.21
CA GLN A 82 -8.09 -0.17 16.35
C GLN A 82 -9.07 0.40 17.37
N ASN A 83 -10.22 -0.27 17.57
CA ASN A 83 -11.30 0.19 18.45
C ASN A 83 -11.26 -0.49 19.83
N GLY A 84 -10.10 -1.04 20.23
CA GLY A 84 -9.92 -1.60 21.56
C GLY A 84 -10.71 -2.88 21.81
N CYS A 85 -10.78 -3.79 20.83
CA CYS A 85 -11.41 -5.09 21.02
C CYS A 85 -10.77 -5.84 22.20
N PRO A 86 -11.55 -6.23 23.21
CA PRO A 86 -11.05 -6.98 24.35
C PRO A 86 -10.78 -8.42 23.92
N LEU A 87 -9.58 -8.66 23.39
CA LEU A 87 -9.09 -10.02 23.23
C LEU A 87 -8.86 -10.57 24.63
N LYS A 88 -9.73 -11.48 25.07
CA LYS A 88 -9.50 -12.25 26.28
C LYS A 88 -8.18 -13.00 26.07
N GLN A 89 -7.14 -12.62 26.83
CA GLN A 89 -5.97 -13.47 26.97
C GLN A 89 -6.47 -14.78 27.60
N MET A 90 -6.57 -15.82 26.78
CA MET A 90 -6.67 -17.19 27.26
C MET A 90 -5.29 -17.65 27.71
#